data_AF-C7BFS8-F1
#
_entry.id   AF-C7BFS8-F1
#
_cell.length_a   1.000
_cell.length_b   1.000
_cell.length_c   1.000
_cell.angle_alpha   90.00
_cell.angle_beta   90.00
_cell.angle_gamma   90.00
#
_symmetry.space_group_name_H-M   'P 1'
#
loop_
_entity.id
_entity.type
_entity.pdbx_description
1 polymer ?
#
loop_
_entity_poly.entity_id
_entity_poly.type
_entity_poly.pdbx_seq_one_letter_code
_entity_poly.pdbx_strand_id
1 'polypeptide(L)'
;MITGTSQADCAILIVAAGTGEFEAGISKNGQTREHALLAFTLGVKQMIIGVNKMDSTEPPYSEARFNEIKKEVQGYIKKVGYNPATVPFVPISGWQGDNMIDESKNMPWYKGWEVERKDGKFSGKTMVDALDNIQQPERPINKPLRLPLQDVYKIAGIGTVPCGRVETGVIKPGINVTFAPSGHSSEVKSVEMHHQALTEAGPGDNVGFNVKNLSTQDIKR
;
A
#
# COMPACT_ATOMS: atom_id res chain seq x y z
N MET A 1 0.48 11.29 -0.13
CA MET A 1 0.07 10.04 0.56
C MET A 1 -1.22 9.47 -0.03
N ILE A 2 -2.32 10.21 -0.01
CA ILE A 2 -3.67 9.71 -0.34
C ILE A 2 -3.76 8.91 -1.65
N THR A 3 -3.28 9.46 -2.78
CA THR A 3 -3.39 8.79 -4.10
C THR A 3 -2.47 7.58 -4.27
N GLY A 4 -1.32 7.54 -3.57
CA GLY A 4 -0.44 6.38 -3.58
C GLY A 4 -0.98 5.27 -2.68
N THR A 5 -1.49 5.65 -1.50
CA THR A 5 -2.06 4.71 -0.53
C THR A 5 -3.36 4.07 -1.03
N SER A 6 -4.16 4.76 -1.83
CA SER A 6 -5.36 4.17 -2.45
C SER A 6 -5.07 3.04 -3.43
N GLN A 7 -3.82 2.87 -3.87
CA GLN A 7 -3.41 1.82 -4.79
C GLN A 7 -2.57 0.73 -4.13
N ALA A 8 -2.25 0.88 -2.85
CA ALA A 8 -1.31 0.01 -2.16
C ALA A 8 -2.01 -1.26 -1.66
N ASP A 9 -1.39 -2.42 -1.90
CA ASP A 9 -1.86 -3.70 -1.37
C ASP A 9 -1.38 -3.93 0.07
N CYS A 10 -0.30 -3.26 0.47
CA CYS A 10 0.27 -3.26 1.80
C CYS A 10 0.87 -1.88 2.15
N ALA A 11 0.84 -1.50 3.43
CA ALA A 11 1.53 -0.33 3.96
C ALA A 11 2.70 -0.74 4.87
N ILE A 12 3.86 -0.12 4.68
CA ILE A 12 4.97 -0.21 5.64
C ILE A 12 4.93 1.06 6.51
N LEU A 13 4.62 0.90 7.79
CA LEU A 13 4.62 1.99 8.76
C LEU A 13 5.97 2.03 9.48
N ILE A 14 6.78 3.04 9.15
CA ILE A 14 8.06 3.27 9.80
C ILE A 14 7.86 4.09 11.08
N VAL A 15 8.35 3.57 12.20
CA VAL A 15 8.26 4.18 13.52
C VAL A 15 9.67 4.36 14.07
N ALA A 16 10.08 5.59 14.37
CA ALA A 16 11.39 5.84 14.94
C ALA A 16 11.47 5.35 16.40
N ALA A 17 12.58 4.72 16.78
CA ALA A 17 12.79 4.20 18.13
C ALA A 17 13.51 5.16 19.08
N GLY A 18 14.11 6.22 18.55
CA GLY A 18 14.80 7.24 19.33
C GLY A 18 13.92 7.87 20.40
N THR A 19 14.52 8.22 21.53
CA THR A 19 13.85 8.91 22.63
C THR A 19 13.36 10.28 22.16
N GLY A 20 12.08 10.60 22.39
CA GLY A 20 11.43 11.82 21.95
C GLY A 20 10.90 11.76 20.50
N GLU A 21 11.56 10.99 19.62
CA GLU A 21 11.09 10.82 18.23
C GLU A 21 9.80 9.98 18.17
N PHE A 22 9.79 8.86 18.89
CA PHE A 22 8.62 7.99 18.98
C PHE A 22 7.42 8.74 19.57
N GLU A 23 7.64 9.42 20.70
CA GLU A 23 6.61 10.14 21.44
C GLU A 23 6.03 11.28 20.60
N ALA A 24 6.86 12.00 19.84
CA ALA A 24 6.42 12.99 18.89
C ALA A 24 5.58 12.37 17.76
N GLY A 25 6.03 11.25 17.19
CA GLY A 25 5.37 10.54 16.09
C GLY A 25 4.02 9.92 16.46
N ILE A 26 3.88 9.41 17.69
CA ILE A 26 2.64 8.84 18.23
C ILE A 26 1.77 9.88 18.95
N SER A 27 2.19 11.14 19.04
CA SER A 27 1.39 12.19 19.67
C SER A 27 0.08 12.47 18.92
N LYS A 28 -0.80 13.30 19.48
CA LYS A 28 -2.07 13.69 18.81
C LYS A 28 -1.85 14.36 17.45
N ASN A 29 -0.75 15.10 17.31
CA ASN A 29 -0.36 15.78 16.07
C ASN A 29 0.70 14.97 15.29
N GLY A 30 0.99 13.75 15.75
CA GLY A 30 2.02 12.89 15.21
C GLY A 30 1.56 12.16 13.96
N GLN A 31 2.45 12.06 12.98
CA GLN A 31 2.15 11.50 11.66
C GLN A 31 1.98 9.97 11.68
N THR A 32 2.58 9.24 12.64
CA THR A 32 2.43 7.78 12.74
C THR A 32 0.97 7.38 12.90
N ARG A 33 0.22 8.16 13.68
CA ARG A 33 -1.22 7.95 13.91
C ARG A 33 -2.03 8.23 12.66
N GLU A 34 -1.79 9.41 12.06
CA GLU A 34 -2.48 9.86 10.87
C GLU A 34 -2.27 8.90 9.68
N HIS A 35 -1.02 8.48 9.43
CA HIS A 35 -0.70 7.57 8.33
C HIS A 35 -1.35 6.19 8.50
N ALA A 36 -1.37 5.64 9.72
CA ALA A 36 -2.01 4.35 9.97
C ALA A 36 -3.54 4.43 9.74
N LEU A 37 -4.16 5.52 10.20
CA LEU A 37 -5.58 5.78 9.96
C LEU A 37 -5.88 5.95 8.47
N LEU A 38 -5.11 6.78 7.76
CA LEU A 38 -5.26 7.01 6.33
C LEU A 38 -5.13 5.71 5.53
N ALA A 39 -4.13 4.88 5.84
CA ALA A 39 -3.96 3.58 5.19
C ALA A 39 -5.19 2.68 5.37
N PHE A 40 -5.73 2.62 6.59
CA PHE A 40 -6.91 1.80 6.86
C PHE A 40 -8.16 2.34 6.16
N THR A 41 -8.39 3.65 6.21
CA THR A 41 -9.53 4.31 5.56
C THR A 41 -9.50 4.14 4.05
N LEU A 42 -8.32 4.11 3.44
CA LEU A 42 -8.13 3.89 2.00
C LEU A 42 -8.16 2.41 1.60
N GLY A 43 -8.45 1.50 2.54
CA GLY A 43 -8.66 0.08 2.25
C GLY A 43 -7.39 -0.78 2.27
N VAL A 44 -6.24 -0.23 2.69
CA VAL A 44 -5.01 -1.01 2.87
C VAL A 44 -5.13 -1.83 4.14
N LYS A 45 -5.44 -3.13 4.01
CA LYS A 45 -5.71 -4.02 5.15
C LYS A 45 -4.47 -4.76 5.65
N GLN A 46 -3.39 -4.76 4.88
CA GLN A 46 -2.13 -5.39 5.24
C GLN A 46 -1.12 -4.32 5.64
N MET A 47 -0.49 -4.49 6.80
CA MET A 47 0.48 -3.55 7.33
C MET A 47 1.69 -4.29 7.86
N ILE A 48 2.88 -3.71 7.67
CA ILE A 48 4.14 -4.11 8.31
C ILE A 48 4.60 -2.92 9.14
N ILE A 49 5.10 -3.15 10.35
CA ILE A 49 5.67 -2.08 11.19
C ILE A 49 7.17 -2.26 11.29
N GLY A 50 7.91 -1.28 10.75
CA GLY A 50 9.35 -1.18 10.89
C GLY A 50 9.71 -0.23 12.03
N VAL A 51 10.18 -0.78 13.14
CA VAL A 51 10.70 0.02 14.26
C VAL A 51 12.14 0.40 13.92
N ASN A 52 12.31 1.59 13.36
CA ASN A 52 13.55 2.07 12.75
C ASN A 52 14.42 2.86 13.74
N LYS A 53 15.69 3.06 13.40
CA LYS A 53 16.71 3.70 14.22
C LYS A 53 16.97 2.94 15.54
N MET A 54 16.96 1.61 15.49
CA MET A 54 17.30 0.80 16.67
C MET A 54 18.72 1.04 17.17
N ASP A 55 19.64 1.45 16.28
CA ASP A 55 21.00 1.86 16.61
C ASP A 55 21.06 3.11 17.51
N SER A 56 20.02 3.96 17.47
CA SER A 56 19.96 5.22 18.24
C SER A 56 19.14 5.12 19.51
N THR A 57 18.75 3.93 19.94
CA THR A 57 18.10 3.76 21.25
C THR A 57 19.13 3.90 22.38
N GLU A 58 18.66 4.09 23.61
CA GLU A 58 19.52 4.13 24.79
C GLU A 58 19.16 2.99 25.76
N PRO A 59 20.02 1.96 25.91
CA PRO A 59 21.25 1.68 25.13
C PRO A 59 20.95 1.32 23.67
N PRO A 60 21.95 1.36 22.75
CA PRO A 60 21.75 0.96 21.36
C PRO A 60 21.18 -0.46 21.25
N TYR A 61 20.25 -0.64 20.30
CA TYR A 61 19.55 -1.90 20.05
C TYR A 61 18.78 -2.46 21.27
N SER A 62 18.14 -1.58 22.04
CA SER A 62 17.43 -1.93 23.27
C SER A 62 16.13 -2.73 23.02
N GLU A 63 16.10 -3.97 23.52
CA GLU A 63 14.91 -4.82 23.51
C GLU A 63 13.74 -4.19 24.29
N ALA A 64 14.03 -3.56 25.43
CA ALA A 64 13.02 -2.93 26.26
C ALA A 64 12.29 -1.81 25.51
N ARG A 65 13.06 -0.97 24.80
CA ARG A 65 12.51 0.12 23.98
C ARG A 65 11.68 -0.40 22.81
N PHE A 66 12.15 -1.45 22.14
CA PHE A 66 11.36 -2.09 21.08
C PHE A 66 10.02 -2.62 21.61
N ASN A 67 10.02 -3.31 22.75
CA ASN A 67 8.81 -3.89 23.33
C ASN A 67 7.82 -2.82 23.81
N GLU A 68 8.31 -1.69 24.34
CA GLU A 68 7.49 -0.52 24.67
C GLU A 68 6.77 0.02 23.42
N ILE A 69 7.53 0.34 22.36
CA ILE A 69 7.00 0.86 21.10
C ILE A 69 6.01 -0.13 20.49
N LYS A 70 6.36 -1.42 20.45
CA LYS A 70 5.50 -2.48 19.95
C LYS A 70 4.16 -2.47 20.67
N LYS A 71 4.15 -2.44 22.00
CA LYS A 71 2.92 -2.45 22.81
C LYS A 71 2.04 -1.23 22.53
N GLU A 72 2.63 -0.03 22.49
CA GLU A 72 1.89 1.20 22.23
C GLU A 72 1.30 1.24 20.82
N VAL A 73 2.10 0.94 19.81
CA VAL A 73 1.67 0.94 18.42
C VAL A 73 0.64 -0.16 18.19
N GLN A 74 0.80 -1.36 18.76
CA GLN A 74 -0.22 -2.43 18.74
C GLN A 74 -1.57 -1.94 19.30
N GLY A 75 -1.54 -1.25 20.44
CA GLY A 75 -2.74 -0.66 21.03
C GLY A 75 -3.40 0.37 20.12
N TYR A 76 -2.60 1.17 19.41
CA TYR A 76 -3.11 2.17 18.48
C TYR A 76 -3.70 1.57 17.21
N ILE A 77 -2.98 0.70 16.50
CA ILE A 77 -3.47 0.10 15.24
C ILE A 77 -4.74 -0.73 15.47
N LYS A 78 -4.90 -1.33 16.66
CA LYS A 78 -6.13 -2.00 17.07
C LYS A 78 -7.32 -1.05 17.13
N LYS A 79 -7.12 0.18 17.62
CA LYS A 79 -8.17 1.22 17.65
C LYS A 79 -8.50 1.74 16.25
N VAL A 80 -7.51 1.79 15.36
CA VAL A 80 -7.71 2.16 13.95
C VAL A 80 -8.57 1.12 13.23
N GLY A 81 -8.38 -0.17 13.54
CA GLY A 81 -9.17 -1.28 13.00
C GLY A 81 -8.35 -2.46 12.47
N TYR A 82 -7.02 -2.39 12.50
CA TYR A 82 -6.17 -3.52 12.18
C TYR A 82 -6.23 -4.59 13.27
N ASN A 83 -5.99 -5.85 12.89
CA ASN A 83 -5.74 -6.92 13.85
C ASN A 83 -4.23 -6.97 14.18
N PRO A 84 -3.79 -6.65 15.40
CA PRO A 84 -2.36 -6.65 15.72
C PRO A 84 -1.68 -8.02 15.57
N ALA A 85 -2.43 -9.12 15.62
CA ALA A 85 -1.90 -10.47 15.42
C ALA A 85 -1.48 -10.76 13.97
N THR A 86 -1.98 -9.98 13.00
CA THR A 86 -1.66 -10.16 11.57
C THR A 86 -0.52 -9.26 11.10
N VAL A 87 -0.03 -8.35 11.95
CA VAL A 87 0.90 -7.27 11.60
C VAL A 87 2.29 -7.60 12.17
N PRO A 88 3.30 -7.86 11.32
CA PRO A 88 4.66 -8.11 11.79
C PRO A 88 5.31 -6.82 12.29
N PHE A 89 6.09 -6.94 13.37
CA PHE A 89 6.92 -5.87 13.91
C PHE A 89 8.38 -6.26 13.74
N VAL A 90 9.10 -5.47 12.94
CA VAL A 90 10.50 -5.72 12.60
C VAL A 90 11.36 -4.58 13.18
N PRO A 91 12.24 -4.85 14.15
CA PRO A 91 13.23 -3.87 14.59
C PRO A 91 14.32 -3.76 13.52
N ILE A 92 14.56 -2.56 13.01
CA ILE A 92 15.50 -2.30 11.91
C ILE A 92 16.39 -1.09 12.22
N SER A 93 17.52 -1.02 11.53
CA SER A 93 18.21 0.24 11.27
C SER A 93 18.33 0.42 9.78
N GLY A 94 17.55 1.34 9.22
CA GLY A 94 17.62 1.65 7.79
C GLY A 94 18.98 2.24 7.38
N TRP A 95 19.72 2.84 8.33
CA TRP A 95 21.04 3.42 8.07
C TRP A 95 22.14 2.36 8.11
N GLN A 96 22.13 1.47 9.10
CA GLN A 96 23.13 0.40 9.25
C GLN A 96 22.80 -0.86 8.42
N GLY A 97 21.56 -0.99 7.94
CA GLY A 97 21.08 -2.15 7.20
C GLY A 97 20.56 -3.31 8.06
N ASP A 98 20.56 -3.16 9.39
CA ASP A 98 20.16 -4.20 10.33
C ASP A 98 18.72 -4.68 10.09
N ASN A 99 18.53 -6.00 9.95
CA ASN A 99 17.24 -6.68 9.71
C ASN A 99 16.47 -6.18 8.47
N MET A 100 17.13 -5.48 7.54
CA MET A 100 16.50 -5.09 6.28
C MET A 100 16.40 -6.28 5.34
N ILE A 101 17.55 -6.86 4.99
CA ILE A 101 17.68 -8.01 4.08
C ILE A 101 18.24 -9.21 4.86
N ASP A 102 19.29 -8.99 5.64
CA ASP A 102 19.95 -10.01 6.46
C ASP A 102 19.66 -9.80 7.95
N GLU A 103 19.73 -10.90 8.71
CA GLU A 103 19.60 -10.87 10.17
C GLU A 103 20.74 -10.05 10.81
N SER A 104 20.36 -9.13 11.69
CA SER A 104 21.30 -8.32 12.45
C SER A 104 21.99 -9.11 13.56
N LYS A 105 23.32 -8.96 13.65
CA LYS A 105 24.10 -9.48 14.78
C LYS A 105 23.98 -8.60 16.04
N ASN A 106 23.48 -7.37 15.90
CA ASN A 106 23.35 -6.39 16.98
C ASN A 106 22.09 -6.61 17.84
N MET A 107 21.14 -7.42 17.36
CA MET A 107 19.88 -7.71 18.04
C MET A 107 19.69 -9.22 18.30
N PRO A 108 20.60 -9.90 19.03
CA PRO A 108 20.51 -11.35 19.27
C PRO A 108 19.28 -11.77 20.10
N TRP A 109 18.69 -10.81 20.81
CA TRP A 109 17.43 -10.96 21.55
C TRP A 109 16.22 -11.13 20.62
N TYR A 110 16.27 -10.54 19.41
CA TYR A 110 15.15 -10.61 18.48
C TYR A 110 15.08 -11.99 17.81
N LYS A 111 14.04 -12.74 18.12
CA LYS A 111 13.84 -14.11 17.59
C LYS A 111 13.07 -14.15 16.27
N GLY A 112 12.62 -12.99 15.80
CA GLY A 112 11.77 -12.87 14.63
C GLY A 112 10.38 -12.32 14.97
N TRP A 113 9.64 -12.00 13.93
CA TRP A 113 8.22 -11.71 14.01
C TRP A 113 7.43 -12.99 13.76
N GLU A 114 6.24 -13.05 14.36
CA GLU A 114 5.26 -14.10 14.12
C GLU A 114 3.90 -13.44 13.91
N VAL A 115 3.17 -13.89 12.89
CA VAL A 115 1.83 -13.41 12.60
C VAL A 115 0.89 -14.58 12.36
N GLU A 116 -0.37 -14.40 12.77
CA GLU A 116 -1.44 -15.37 12.58
C GLU A 116 -2.52 -14.74 11.71
N ARG A 117 -2.77 -15.38 10.57
CA ARG A 117 -3.76 -14.98 9.56
C ARG A 117 -4.70 -16.15 9.29
N LYS A 118 -5.75 -15.91 8.49
CA LYS A 118 -6.80 -16.92 8.23
C LYS A 118 -6.28 -18.19 7.55
N ASP A 119 -5.20 -18.06 6.81
CA ASP A 119 -4.53 -19.08 6.00
C ASP A 119 -3.35 -19.77 6.72
N GLY A 120 -2.94 -19.29 7.90
CA GLY A 120 -1.90 -19.94 8.69
C GLY A 120 -1.12 -19.03 9.62
N LYS A 121 -0.09 -19.61 10.23
CA LYS A 121 0.92 -18.92 11.02
C LYS A 121 2.18 -18.75 10.19
N PHE A 122 2.73 -17.55 10.20
CA PHE A 122 3.93 -17.20 9.46
C PHE A 122 4.94 -16.54 10.39
N SER A 123 6.22 -16.75 10.10
CA SER A 123 7.31 -16.15 10.85
C SER A 123 8.46 -15.79 9.94
N GLY A 124 9.30 -14.87 10.41
CA GLY A 124 10.49 -14.41 9.72
C GLY A 124 11.29 -13.46 10.61
N LYS A 125 12.41 -12.94 10.12
CA LYS A 125 13.28 -12.07 10.91
C LYS A 125 13.53 -10.71 10.26
N THR A 126 13.49 -10.63 8.95
CA THR A 126 13.87 -9.41 8.24
C THR A 126 12.66 -8.67 7.68
N MET A 127 12.89 -7.44 7.22
CA MET A 127 11.90 -6.65 6.50
C MET A 127 11.55 -7.32 5.16
N VAL A 128 12.54 -7.90 4.47
CA VAL A 128 12.30 -8.68 3.24
C VAL A 128 11.43 -9.90 3.53
N ASP A 129 11.71 -10.66 4.59
CA ASP A 129 10.85 -11.81 4.96
C ASP A 129 9.40 -11.36 5.18
N ALA A 130 9.20 -10.20 5.81
CA ALA A 130 7.86 -9.67 6.08
C ALA A 130 7.13 -9.24 4.79
N LEU A 131 7.89 -8.70 3.82
CA LEU A 131 7.37 -8.31 2.51
C LEU A 131 7.02 -9.52 1.64
N ASP A 132 7.89 -10.52 1.60
CA ASP A 132 7.66 -11.77 0.87
C ASP A 132 6.48 -12.54 1.45
N ASN A 133 6.16 -12.33 2.73
CA ASN A 133 5.01 -12.92 3.37
C ASN A 133 3.69 -12.14 3.15
N ILE A 134 3.66 -11.01 2.43
CA ILE A 134 2.40 -10.31 2.16
C ILE A 134 1.46 -11.18 1.33
N GLN A 135 0.20 -11.29 1.77
CA GLN A 135 -0.79 -12.05 1.02
C GLN A 135 -1.09 -11.32 -0.27
N GLN A 136 -1.04 -12.04 -1.38
CA GLN A 136 -1.56 -11.52 -2.62
C GLN A 136 -3.05 -11.23 -2.44
N PRO A 137 -3.50 -9.97 -2.65
CA PRO A 137 -4.91 -9.66 -2.52
C PRO A 137 -5.71 -10.38 -3.60
N GLU A 138 -6.90 -10.85 -3.26
CA GLU A 138 -7.84 -11.38 -4.24
C GLU A 138 -8.24 -10.26 -5.20
N ARG A 139 -7.83 -10.37 -6.47
CA ARG A 139 -8.16 -9.38 -7.49
C ARG A 139 -9.62 -9.59 -7.91
N PRO A 140 -10.53 -8.61 -7.67
CA PRO A 140 -11.97 -8.77 -7.91
C PRO A 140 -12.35 -8.70 -9.40
N ILE A 141 -11.88 -9.66 -10.18
CA ILE A 141 -12.07 -9.77 -11.64
C ILE A 141 -13.54 -10.01 -12.00
N ASN A 142 -14.26 -10.75 -11.15
CA ASN A 142 -15.67 -11.11 -11.38
C ASN A 142 -16.67 -10.01 -10.96
N LYS A 143 -16.19 -8.88 -10.41
CA LYS A 143 -17.04 -7.73 -10.09
C LYS A 143 -17.21 -6.82 -11.32
N PRO A 144 -18.26 -5.97 -11.37
CA PRO A 144 -18.39 -4.99 -12.44
C PRO A 144 -17.17 -4.05 -12.54
N LEU A 145 -16.84 -3.58 -13.75
CA LEU A 145 -15.71 -2.68 -13.97
C LEU A 145 -15.86 -1.39 -13.16
N ARG A 146 -14.83 -1.05 -12.37
CA ARG A 146 -14.65 0.27 -11.75
C ARG A 146 -13.21 0.70 -11.95
N LEU A 147 -13.03 1.85 -12.58
CA LEU A 147 -11.72 2.40 -12.93
C LEU A 147 -11.76 3.92 -12.66
N PRO A 148 -11.41 4.36 -11.45
CA PRO A 148 -11.30 5.78 -11.14
C PRO A 148 -10.23 6.44 -12.01
N LEU A 149 -10.57 7.56 -12.63
CA LEU A 149 -9.65 8.30 -13.49
C LEU A 149 -8.66 9.07 -12.62
N GLN A 150 -7.38 8.92 -12.92
CA GLN A 150 -6.30 9.70 -12.31
C GLN A 150 -6.03 10.96 -13.13
N ASP A 151 -5.95 10.80 -14.45
CA ASP A 151 -5.67 11.88 -15.39
C ASP A 151 -6.34 11.57 -16.74
N VAL A 152 -6.54 12.61 -17.55
CA VAL A 152 -7.10 12.49 -18.90
C VAL A 152 -6.24 13.29 -19.87
N TYR A 153 -5.69 12.60 -20.86
CA TYR A 153 -4.80 13.21 -21.85
C TYR A 153 -5.47 13.32 -23.23
N LYS A 154 -5.04 14.33 -23.99
CA LYS A 154 -5.32 14.42 -25.43
C LYS A 154 -4.02 14.12 -26.18
N ILE A 155 -3.98 13.00 -26.89
CA ILE A 155 -2.80 12.58 -27.65
C ILE A 155 -3.07 12.81 -29.15
N ALA A 156 -2.17 13.53 -29.82
CA ALA A 156 -2.28 13.81 -31.25
C ALA A 156 -2.33 12.50 -32.06
N GLY A 157 -3.29 12.38 -32.97
CA GLY A 157 -3.49 11.19 -33.80
C GLY A 157 -4.20 10.01 -33.10
N ILE A 158 -4.28 9.99 -31.77
CA ILE A 158 -4.93 8.92 -31.00
C ILE A 158 -6.30 9.37 -30.49
N GLY A 159 -6.39 10.58 -29.94
CA GLY A 159 -7.61 11.13 -29.34
C GLY A 159 -7.51 11.27 -27.83
N THR A 160 -8.61 10.99 -27.14
CA THR A 160 -8.73 11.15 -25.68
C THR A 160 -8.34 9.84 -25.00
N VAL A 161 -7.39 9.93 -24.07
CA VAL A 161 -6.83 8.78 -23.34
C VAL A 161 -6.92 9.05 -21.83
N PRO A 162 -7.96 8.52 -21.15
CA PRO A 162 -8.00 8.48 -19.71
C PRO A 162 -7.01 7.46 -19.16
N CYS A 163 -6.42 7.79 -18.02
CA CYS A 163 -5.51 6.92 -17.28
C CYS A 163 -6.05 6.67 -15.88
N GLY A 164 -5.86 5.46 -15.37
CA GLY A 164 -6.28 5.11 -14.02
C GLY A 164 -5.93 3.67 -13.65
N ARG A 165 -6.26 3.30 -12.41
CA ARG A 165 -6.10 1.93 -11.91
C ARG A 165 -7.42 1.21 -12.01
N VAL A 166 -7.41 -0.01 -12.53
CA VAL A 166 -8.59 -0.87 -12.46
C VAL A 166 -8.76 -1.31 -11.00
N GLU A 167 -9.88 -1.00 -10.38
CA GLU A 167 -10.16 -1.39 -8.98
C GLU A 167 -10.98 -2.68 -8.92
N THR A 168 -11.94 -2.84 -9.84
CA THR A 168 -12.75 -4.06 -9.98
C THR A 168 -13.05 -4.35 -11.44
N GLY A 169 -13.34 -5.61 -11.76
CA GLY A 169 -13.67 -6.04 -13.11
C GLY A 169 -12.48 -6.03 -14.07
N VAL A 170 -12.77 -6.10 -15.37
CA VAL A 170 -11.76 -6.16 -16.43
C VAL A 170 -12.13 -5.15 -17.51
N ILE A 171 -11.13 -4.42 -18.00
CA ILE A 171 -11.25 -3.56 -19.18
C ILE A 171 -10.58 -4.25 -20.37
N LYS A 172 -11.24 -4.24 -21.53
CA LYS A 172 -10.73 -4.82 -22.78
C LYS A 172 -11.02 -3.86 -23.94
N PRO A 173 -10.19 -3.86 -24.98
CA PRO A 173 -10.57 -3.25 -26.26
C PRO A 173 -11.93 -3.81 -26.75
N GLY A 174 -12.78 -2.94 -27.28
CA GLY A 174 -14.09 -3.26 -27.85
C GLY A 174 -15.27 -3.21 -26.86
N ILE A 175 -15.03 -3.06 -25.56
CA ILE A 175 -16.15 -2.91 -24.60
C ILE A 175 -16.69 -1.48 -24.61
N ASN A 176 -17.99 -1.33 -24.35
CA ASN A 176 -18.59 -0.04 -24.06
C ASN A 176 -18.49 0.24 -22.55
N VAL A 177 -17.96 1.41 -22.20
CA VAL A 177 -17.86 1.89 -20.83
C VAL A 177 -18.74 3.13 -20.64
N THR A 178 -19.18 3.34 -19.40
CA THR A 178 -19.93 4.54 -18.99
C THR A 178 -19.13 5.30 -17.95
N PHE A 179 -18.96 6.60 -18.17
CA PHE A 179 -18.25 7.51 -17.31
C PHE A 179 -19.22 8.19 -16.33
N ALA A 180 -19.06 7.91 -15.05
CA ALA A 180 -19.79 8.60 -13.99
C ALA A 180 -18.97 9.81 -13.48
N PRO A 181 -19.62 10.89 -13.02
CA PRO A 181 -21.07 11.10 -12.96
C PRO A 181 -21.68 11.65 -14.27
N SER A 182 -20.88 11.94 -15.30
CA SER A 182 -21.37 12.65 -16.51
C SER A 182 -22.34 11.83 -17.37
N GLY A 183 -22.38 10.51 -17.21
CA GLY A 183 -23.32 9.61 -17.89
C GLY A 183 -22.94 9.29 -19.34
N HIS A 184 -21.85 9.86 -19.85
CA HIS A 184 -21.36 9.60 -21.19
C HIS A 184 -20.93 8.14 -21.33
N SER A 185 -21.21 7.54 -22.48
CA SER A 185 -20.76 6.19 -22.81
C SER A 185 -19.94 6.20 -24.09
N SER A 186 -18.88 5.40 -24.12
CA SER A 186 -17.99 5.27 -25.27
C SER A 186 -17.38 3.88 -25.35
N GLU A 187 -16.99 3.50 -26.56
CA GLU A 187 -16.28 2.26 -26.84
C GLU A 187 -14.77 2.45 -26.57
N VAL A 188 -14.18 1.53 -25.82
CA VAL A 188 -12.74 1.46 -25.58
C VAL A 188 -12.05 0.89 -26.82
N LYS A 189 -11.14 1.65 -27.45
CA LYS A 189 -10.44 1.20 -28.67
C LYS A 189 -9.16 0.44 -28.41
N SER A 190 -8.39 0.88 -27.43
CA SER A 190 -7.15 0.23 -27.01
C SER A 190 -6.98 0.42 -25.51
N VAL A 191 -6.24 -0.51 -24.91
CA VAL A 191 -5.80 -0.45 -23.51
C VAL A 191 -4.29 -0.65 -23.52
N GLU A 192 -3.56 0.18 -22.79
CA GLU A 192 -2.10 0.19 -22.74
C GLU A 192 -1.59 0.31 -21.31
N MET A 193 -0.51 -0.40 -21.01
CA MET A 193 0.26 -0.27 -19.77
C MET A 193 1.74 -0.17 -20.13
N HIS A 194 2.44 0.83 -19.60
CA HIS A 194 3.87 1.06 -19.90
C HIS A 194 4.19 1.07 -21.42
N HIS A 195 3.34 1.71 -22.23
CA HIS A 195 3.46 1.78 -23.69
C HIS A 195 3.37 0.44 -24.44
N GLN A 196 2.80 -0.58 -23.81
CA GLN A 196 2.50 -1.87 -24.45
C GLN A 196 0.99 -2.06 -24.52
N ALA A 197 0.50 -2.48 -25.68
CA ALA A 197 -0.91 -2.80 -25.87
C ALA A 197 -1.29 -4.07 -25.11
N LEU A 198 -2.44 -4.04 -24.45
CA LEU A 198 -2.98 -5.16 -23.69
C LEU A 198 -4.28 -5.67 -24.33
N THR A 199 -4.46 -6.99 -24.31
CA THR A 199 -5.72 -7.65 -24.71
C THR A 199 -6.80 -7.49 -23.65
N GLU A 200 -6.39 -7.39 -22.38
CA GLU A 200 -7.23 -7.11 -21.22
C GLU A 200 -6.39 -6.54 -20.09
N ALA A 201 -7.00 -5.77 -19.20
CA ALA A 201 -6.39 -5.32 -17.95
C ALA A 201 -7.34 -5.54 -16.78
N GLY A 202 -6.80 -6.06 -15.68
CA GLY A 202 -7.55 -6.48 -14.50
C GLY A 202 -7.25 -5.62 -13.28
N PRO A 203 -7.89 -5.91 -12.13
CA PRO A 203 -7.73 -5.13 -10.92
C PRO A 203 -6.27 -5.03 -10.49
N GLY A 204 -5.78 -3.84 -10.19
CA GLY A 204 -4.39 -3.57 -9.84
C GLY A 204 -3.57 -2.93 -10.96
N ASP A 205 -3.97 -3.11 -12.23
CA ASP A 205 -3.22 -2.59 -13.38
C ASP A 205 -3.47 -1.09 -13.56
N ASN A 206 -2.38 -0.34 -13.75
CA ASN A 206 -2.43 1.08 -14.10
C ASN A 206 -2.39 1.22 -15.62
N VAL A 207 -3.50 1.63 -16.22
CA VAL A 207 -3.67 1.62 -17.67
C VAL A 207 -4.08 2.98 -18.21
N GLY A 208 -3.62 3.29 -19.41
CA GLY A 208 -4.22 4.28 -20.30
C GLY A 208 -5.10 3.58 -21.32
N PHE A 209 -6.26 4.14 -21.64
CA PHE A 209 -7.15 3.52 -22.64
C PHE A 209 -7.75 4.56 -23.58
N ASN A 210 -7.80 4.27 -24.87
CA ASN A 210 -8.35 5.18 -25.87
C ASN A 210 -9.88 5.07 -25.93
N VAL A 211 -10.59 6.19 -25.88
CA VAL A 211 -12.04 6.26 -26.10
C VAL A 211 -12.39 7.19 -27.26
N LYS A 212 -13.42 6.80 -28.03
CA LYS A 212 -13.91 7.62 -29.16
C LYS A 212 -14.94 8.66 -28.71
N ASN A 213 -15.07 9.71 -29.50
CA ASN A 213 -16.18 10.68 -29.42
C ASN A 213 -16.36 11.34 -28.05
N LEU A 214 -15.29 11.42 -27.25
CA LEU A 214 -15.26 12.15 -25.98
C LEU A 214 -14.11 13.15 -26.00
N SER A 215 -14.40 14.36 -25.53
CA SER A 215 -13.40 15.40 -25.28
C SER A 215 -12.78 15.23 -23.89
N THR A 216 -11.57 15.75 -23.69
CA THR A 216 -10.95 15.85 -22.36
C THR A 216 -11.72 16.77 -21.40
N GLN A 217 -12.73 17.49 -21.89
CA GLN A 217 -13.60 18.32 -21.06
C GLN A 217 -14.79 17.54 -20.48
N ASP A 218 -15.18 16.41 -21.11
CA ASP A 218 -16.38 15.62 -20.76
C ASP A 218 -16.13 14.64 -19.61
N ILE A 219 -14.86 14.31 -19.39
CA ILE A 219 -14.36 13.38 -18.38
C ILE A 219 -13.12 13.98 -17.72
N LYS A 220 -13.05 13.86 -16.40
CA LYS A 220 -12.01 14.48 -15.57
C LYS A 220 -11.65 13.54 -14.42
N ARG A 221 -10.54 13.83 -13.76
CA ARG A 221 -10.18 13.26 -12.46
C ARG A 221 -11.24 13.59 -11.41
#